data_AF-A0A928XL28-F1
#
_entry.id   AF-A0A928XL28-F1
#
_cell.length_a   1.000
_cell.length_b   1.000
_cell.length_c   1.000
_cell.angle_alpha   90.00
_cell.angle_beta   90.00
_cell.angle_gamma   90.00
#
_symmetry.space_group_name_H-M   'P 1'
#
loop_
_entity.id
_entity.type
_entity.pdbx_description
1 polymer ?
#
loop_
_entity_poly.entity_id
_entity_poly.type
_entity_poly.pdbx_seq_one_letter_code
_entity_poly.pdbx_strand_id
1 'polypeptide(L)'
;MQFQQLTVNARAAQVNLEVERIANRIVRSWDEVAERLHLGGRAAKYDDVHYEFVGGAADALRKKHYDKSLRLLWKGEAALPWSSFRDCNEHERELIDLAERNLTDEERAIRGRITSAEFKALLDREYTLEQKRAIVAILSAIGHGEAYAWLVSASLLPEVHSTGAKAALTMQILEEAKHFVVMRELMLAFGVEIPRQSVWEYLLLEGALKAKGLDKFFGMNVLVESIALSIFGVLSTLPGLDVLRLFHLDESRHTALPANYFKEFPLSKWQKRSPLGRVRRLKMALPALPLIMLLEADLAVLGIDAFDFAGSVMRKVTHLSERAGFLKPVDAAGQTRFFNQVFNAYCKATRPGHRYKDFMLSETTAGEAELAVEREAFGDVSTAA
;
A
#
# COMPACT_ATOMS: atom_id res chain seq x y z
N MET A 1 8.49 -19.53 40.59
CA MET A 1 7.16 -18.95 40.89
C MET A 1 6.30 -20.05 41.50
N GLN A 2 5.87 -19.91 42.76
CA GLN A 2 4.91 -20.84 43.36
C GLN A 2 3.53 -20.21 43.26
N PHE A 3 2.60 -20.90 42.59
CA PHE A 3 1.22 -20.44 42.50
C PHE A 3 0.50 -20.83 43.80
N GLN A 4 -0.15 -19.86 44.44
CA GLN A 4 -1.05 -20.12 45.56
C GLN A 4 -2.37 -20.67 44.99
N GLN A 5 -2.50 -21.99 44.96
CA GLN A 5 -3.70 -22.65 44.45
C GLN A 5 -4.87 -22.45 45.41
N LEU A 6 -6.02 -22.05 44.87
CA LEU A 6 -7.28 -22.00 45.60
C LEU A 6 -7.98 -23.35 45.51
N THR A 7 -8.59 -23.79 46.59
CA THR A 7 -9.40 -25.00 46.63
C THR A 7 -10.77 -24.76 45.99
N VAL A 8 -11.14 -25.61 45.03
CA VAL A 8 -12.45 -25.59 44.37
C VAL A 8 -13.27 -26.81 44.75
N ASN A 9 -14.60 -26.67 44.78
CA ASN A 9 -15.51 -27.80 44.99
C ASN A 9 -15.52 -28.70 43.73
N ALA A 10 -14.98 -29.91 43.85
CA ALA A 10 -14.82 -30.84 42.73
C ALA A 10 -16.15 -31.22 42.04
N ARG A 11 -17.23 -31.37 42.81
CA ARG A 11 -18.55 -31.71 42.27
C ARG A 11 -19.13 -30.53 41.48
N ALA A 12 -19.03 -29.32 42.00
CA ALA A 12 -19.46 -28.13 41.28
C ALA A 12 -18.67 -27.93 39.99
N ALA A 13 -17.35 -28.16 40.02
CA ALA A 13 -16.51 -28.09 38.83
C ALA A 13 -16.93 -29.12 37.75
N GLN A 14 -17.22 -30.36 38.14
CA GLN A 14 -17.71 -31.39 37.21
C GLN A 14 -19.06 -31.02 36.59
N VAL A 15 -20.02 -30.57 37.40
CA VAL A 15 -21.34 -30.13 36.90
C VAL A 15 -21.18 -28.98 35.91
N ASN A 16 -20.33 -27.99 36.23
CA ASN A 16 -20.08 -26.86 35.33
C ASN A 16 -19.48 -27.31 33.99
N LEU A 17 -18.55 -28.27 34.00
CA LEU A 17 -17.97 -28.82 32.77
C LEU A 17 -18.98 -29.61 31.94
N GLU A 18 -19.90 -30.34 32.57
CA GLU A 18 -20.97 -31.04 31.85
C GLU A 18 -21.97 -30.09 31.23
N VAL A 19 -22.40 -29.07 32.00
CA VAL A 19 -23.30 -28.02 31.52
C VAL A 19 -22.67 -27.26 30.35
N GLU A 20 -21.39 -26.86 30.47
CA GLU A 20 -20.63 -26.23 29.39
C GLU A 20 -20.61 -27.13 28.15
N ARG A 21 -20.24 -28.41 28.30
CA ARG A 21 -20.12 -29.33 27.17
C ARG A 21 -21.45 -29.50 26.42
N ILE A 22 -22.55 -29.60 27.14
CA ILE A 22 -23.90 -29.73 26.57
C ILE A 22 -24.31 -28.42 25.88
N ALA A 23 -24.19 -27.28 26.57
CA ALA A 23 -24.55 -25.98 26.03
C ALA A 23 -23.72 -25.64 24.78
N ASN A 24 -22.42 -25.89 24.83
CA ASN A 24 -21.48 -25.68 23.72
C ASN A 24 -21.88 -26.52 22.49
N ARG A 25 -22.20 -27.81 22.67
CA ARG A 25 -22.71 -28.64 21.58
C ARG A 25 -24.00 -28.09 20.97
N ILE A 26 -24.96 -27.67 21.80
CA ILE A 26 -26.25 -27.14 21.33
C ILE A 26 -26.04 -25.86 20.51
N VAL A 27 -25.28 -24.90 21.05
CA VAL A 27 -25.03 -23.60 20.40
C VAL A 27 -24.29 -23.79 19.08
N ARG A 28 -23.23 -24.59 19.04
CA ARG A 28 -22.46 -24.83 17.80
C ARG A 28 -23.26 -25.58 16.75
N SER A 29 -24.03 -26.59 17.16
CA SER A 29 -24.89 -27.32 16.23
C SER A 29 -25.96 -26.40 15.64
N TRP A 30 -26.50 -25.48 16.44
CA TRP A 30 -27.41 -24.46 15.96
C TRP A 30 -26.73 -23.52 14.96
N ASP A 31 -25.54 -23.01 15.25
CA ASP A 31 -24.78 -22.14 14.34
C ASP A 31 -24.52 -22.83 12.98
N GLU A 32 -24.12 -24.10 12.98
CA GLU A 32 -23.91 -24.89 11.76
C GLU A 32 -25.20 -25.06 10.95
N VAL A 33 -26.33 -25.34 11.61
CA VAL A 33 -27.63 -25.49 10.95
C VAL A 33 -28.11 -24.15 10.39
N ALA A 34 -28.00 -23.08 11.17
CA ALA A 34 -28.44 -21.75 10.78
C ALA A 34 -27.62 -21.24 9.57
N GLU A 35 -26.30 -21.48 9.56
CA GLU A 35 -25.43 -21.15 8.42
C GLU A 35 -25.84 -21.89 7.15
N ARG A 36 -26.14 -23.21 7.24
CA ARG A 36 -26.63 -24.02 6.11
C ARG A 36 -27.98 -23.55 5.58
N LEU A 37 -28.84 -23.01 6.44
CA LEU A 37 -30.16 -22.50 6.08
C LEU A 37 -30.14 -21.01 5.66
N HIS A 38 -28.96 -20.37 5.65
CA HIS A 38 -28.80 -18.94 5.39
C HIS A 38 -29.64 -18.04 6.33
N LEU A 39 -29.92 -18.51 7.55
CA LEU A 39 -30.71 -17.79 8.57
C LEU A 39 -29.84 -16.93 9.50
N GLY A 40 -28.58 -16.70 9.11
CA GLY A 40 -27.52 -16.26 10.03
C GLY A 40 -26.83 -17.46 10.67
N GLY A 41 -25.69 -17.25 11.29
CA GLY A 41 -24.86 -18.31 11.88
C GLY A 41 -23.63 -17.69 12.50
N ARG A 42 -22.55 -18.46 12.68
CA ARG A 42 -21.30 -17.93 13.21
C ARG A 42 -20.75 -16.81 12.29
N ALA A 43 -20.82 -15.57 12.77
CA ALA A 43 -20.29 -14.43 12.02
C ALA A 43 -18.76 -14.45 11.92
N ALA A 44 -18.09 -14.96 12.96
CA ALA A 44 -16.65 -15.03 13.02
C ALA A 44 -16.12 -16.18 12.16
N LYS A 45 -15.29 -15.86 11.17
CA LYS A 45 -14.48 -16.82 10.40
C LYS A 45 -13.25 -17.30 11.20
N TYR A 46 -13.48 -17.72 12.43
CA TYR A 46 -12.46 -18.17 13.38
C TYR A 46 -12.68 -19.64 13.72
N ASP A 47 -11.63 -20.44 13.55
CA ASP A 47 -11.54 -21.81 14.03
C ASP A 47 -10.97 -21.80 15.45
N ASP A 48 -11.87 -21.83 16.41
CA ASP A 48 -11.55 -21.86 17.83
C ASP A 48 -11.15 -23.25 18.34
N VAL A 49 -11.28 -24.30 17.53
CA VAL A 49 -10.76 -25.63 17.88
C VAL A 49 -9.26 -25.66 17.67
N HIS A 50 -8.79 -25.08 16.58
CA HIS A 50 -7.38 -25.07 16.19
C HIS A 50 -6.67 -23.74 16.51
N TYR A 51 -7.37 -22.76 17.07
CA TYR A 51 -6.86 -21.43 17.41
C TYR A 51 -6.30 -20.68 16.19
N GLU A 52 -7.05 -20.70 15.08
CA GLU A 52 -6.66 -20.08 13.82
C GLU A 52 -7.86 -19.50 13.07
N PHE A 53 -7.65 -18.64 12.08
CA PHE A 53 -8.74 -18.18 11.23
C PHE A 53 -9.01 -19.17 10.09
N VAL A 54 -10.25 -19.18 9.59
CA VAL A 54 -10.65 -20.04 8.46
C VAL A 54 -9.69 -19.84 7.29
N GLY A 55 -9.05 -20.93 6.86
CA GLY A 55 -7.94 -20.93 5.91
C GLY A 55 -6.61 -21.38 6.51
N GLY A 56 -6.55 -21.64 7.81
CA GLY A 56 -5.38 -22.20 8.49
C GLY A 56 -4.37 -21.14 8.94
N ALA A 57 -3.23 -21.58 9.46
CA ALA A 57 -2.16 -20.70 9.93
C ALA A 57 -1.53 -19.82 8.82
N ALA A 58 -1.30 -20.38 7.62
CA ALA A 58 -0.65 -19.68 6.48
C ALA A 58 0.66 -18.95 6.83
N ASP A 59 1.60 -19.69 7.42
CA ASP A 59 2.87 -19.15 7.91
C ASP A 59 3.70 -18.40 6.86
N ALA A 60 3.60 -18.77 5.58
CA ALA A 60 4.37 -18.12 4.52
C ALA A 60 3.90 -16.68 4.26
N LEU A 61 2.59 -16.42 4.28
CA LEU A 61 2.03 -15.08 4.21
C LEU A 61 2.43 -14.23 5.41
N ARG A 62 2.30 -14.79 6.63
CA ARG A 62 2.76 -14.11 7.85
C ARG A 62 4.24 -13.73 7.74
N LYS A 63 5.12 -14.67 7.39
CA LYS A 63 6.57 -14.44 7.33
C LYS A 63 6.97 -13.40 6.28
N LYS A 64 6.31 -13.42 5.12
CA LYS A 64 6.65 -12.52 4.00
C LYS A 64 6.17 -11.09 4.20
N HIS A 65 5.06 -10.91 4.90
CA HIS A 65 4.43 -9.61 5.08
C HIS A 65 4.50 -9.16 6.53
N TYR A 66 3.81 -9.85 7.45
CA TYR A 66 3.78 -9.48 8.86
C TYR A 66 5.18 -9.44 9.51
N ASP A 67 5.92 -10.56 9.48
CA ASP A 67 7.24 -10.63 10.14
C ASP A 67 8.27 -9.72 9.42
N LYS A 68 8.14 -9.52 8.09
CA LYS A 68 9.00 -8.60 7.33
C LYS A 68 8.70 -7.14 7.69
N SER A 69 7.44 -6.73 7.68
CA SER A 69 7.00 -5.38 8.09
C SER A 69 7.42 -5.07 9.52
N LEU A 70 7.29 -6.01 10.48
CA LEU A 70 7.76 -5.78 11.85
C LEU A 70 9.26 -5.52 11.96
N ARG A 71 10.09 -6.22 11.18
CA ARG A 71 11.55 -6.01 11.16
C ARG A 71 11.95 -4.68 10.52
N LEU A 72 11.14 -4.21 9.57
CA LEU A 72 11.35 -2.97 8.84
C LEU A 72 10.54 -1.81 9.43
N LEU A 73 9.86 -2.04 10.55
CA LEU A 73 8.97 -1.06 11.14
C LEU A 73 9.76 0.16 11.57
N TRP A 74 9.38 1.30 11.02
CA TRP A 74 9.97 2.60 11.32
C TRP A 74 8.97 3.49 12.06
N LYS A 75 9.52 4.41 12.87
CA LYS A 75 8.79 5.38 13.68
C LYS A 75 8.70 6.72 12.97
N GLY A 76 7.52 7.32 12.95
CA GLY A 76 7.30 8.63 12.33
C GLY A 76 8.12 9.73 12.99
N GLU A 77 8.20 9.73 14.33
CA GLU A 77 8.99 10.70 15.11
C GLU A 77 10.49 10.61 14.80
N ALA A 78 11.01 9.40 14.62
CA ALA A 78 12.43 9.19 14.29
C ALA A 78 12.75 9.60 12.85
N ALA A 79 11.84 9.34 11.90
CA ALA A 79 12.04 9.67 10.50
C ALA A 79 11.77 11.16 10.19
N LEU A 80 10.90 11.82 10.97
CA LEU A 80 10.56 13.23 10.84
C LEU A 80 10.69 13.94 12.19
N PRO A 81 11.93 14.15 12.69
CA PRO A 81 12.14 14.79 13.99
C PRO A 81 11.56 16.21 14.07
N TRP A 82 11.51 16.91 12.93
CA TRP A 82 10.93 18.24 12.79
C TRP A 82 9.39 18.27 12.85
N SER A 83 8.70 17.14 12.67
CA SER A 83 7.23 17.09 12.62
C SER A 83 6.60 17.22 14.00
N SER A 84 5.28 17.44 14.07
CA SER A 84 4.55 17.43 15.35
C SER A 84 4.14 16.03 15.82
N PHE A 85 4.29 15.02 14.95
CA PHE A 85 3.91 13.65 15.25
C PHE A 85 4.92 12.98 16.20
N ARG A 86 4.41 12.31 17.23
CA ARG A 86 5.19 11.69 18.30
C ARG A 86 4.66 10.27 18.58
N ASP A 87 5.46 9.27 18.22
CA ASP A 87 5.13 7.84 18.33
C ASP A 87 6.24 7.01 19.00
N CYS A 88 7.30 7.65 19.47
CA CYS A 88 8.33 7.04 20.31
C CYS A 88 7.97 7.15 21.80
N ASN A 89 8.25 6.10 22.56
CA ASN A 89 8.30 6.18 24.02
C ASN A 89 9.65 6.77 24.50
N GLU A 90 9.78 6.95 25.82
CA GLU A 90 10.99 7.53 26.43
C GLU A 90 12.26 6.73 26.11
N HIS A 91 12.24 5.41 26.32
CA HIS A 91 13.40 4.55 26.05
C HIS A 91 13.76 4.48 24.57
N GLU A 92 12.76 4.49 23.68
CA GLU A 92 12.98 4.56 22.23
C GLU A 92 13.69 5.88 21.86
N ARG A 93 13.26 7.01 22.42
CA ARG A 93 13.96 8.30 22.23
C ARG A 93 15.38 8.27 22.76
N GLU A 94 15.59 7.72 23.96
CA GLU A 94 16.94 7.58 24.55
C GLU A 94 17.87 6.71 23.69
N LEU A 95 17.34 5.63 23.12
CA LEU A 95 18.09 4.76 22.21
C LEU A 95 18.46 5.48 20.92
N ILE A 96 17.54 6.25 20.34
CA ILE A 96 17.82 7.06 19.14
C ILE A 96 18.88 8.12 19.46
N ASP A 97 18.76 8.83 20.59
CA ASP A 97 19.76 9.81 21.05
C ASP A 97 21.14 9.18 21.23
N LEU A 98 21.20 7.97 21.81
CA LEU A 98 22.46 7.26 22.02
C LEU A 98 23.07 6.79 20.69
N ALA A 99 22.25 6.28 19.77
CA ALA A 99 22.69 5.92 18.42
C ALA A 99 23.26 7.14 17.69
N GLU A 100 22.60 8.29 17.79
CA GLU A 100 23.06 9.56 17.18
C GLU A 100 24.41 10.03 17.76
N ARG A 101 24.65 9.85 19.07
CA ARG A 101 25.92 10.23 19.70
C ARG A 101 27.11 9.42 19.18
N ASN A 102 26.86 8.21 18.68
CA ASN A 102 27.86 7.31 18.11
C ASN A 102 28.07 7.49 16.60
N LEU A 103 27.31 8.37 15.93
CA LEU A 103 27.52 8.68 14.51
C LEU A 103 28.78 9.52 14.32
N THR A 104 29.50 9.27 13.22
CA THR A 104 30.59 10.13 12.74
C THR A 104 30.05 11.53 12.40
N ASP A 105 30.92 12.54 12.33
CA ASP A 105 30.49 13.92 12.03
C ASP A 105 29.80 14.04 10.66
N GLU A 106 30.21 13.24 9.66
CA GLU A 106 29.56 13.14 8.35
C GLU A 106 28.17 12.48 8.44
N GLU A 107 28.03 11.38 9.17
CA GLU A 107 26.73 10.72 9.39
C GLU A 107 25.77 11.59 10.21
N ARG A 108 26.31 12.37 11.14
CA ARG A 108 25.54 13.29 11.98
C ARG A 108 25.07 14.51 11.19
N ALA A 109 25.85 14.97 10.20
CA ALA A 109 25.43 16.03 9.28
C ALA A 109 24.27 15.60 8.37
N ILE A 110 24.21 14.31 7.98
CA ILE A 110 23.13 13.74 7.18
C ILE A 110 21.87 13.49 8.02
N ARG A 111 22.03 13.11 9.29
CA ARG A 111 20.94 12.61 10.16
C ARG A 111 20.50 13.59 11.24
N GLY A 112 21.12 14.75 11.33
CA GLY A 112 20.85 15.75 12.36
C GLY A 112 19.36 16.03 12.44
N ARG A 113 18.80 15.98 13.66
CA ARG A 113 17.40 16.33 13.91
C ARG A 113 17.19 17.80 13.59
N ILE A 114 16.88 18.06 12.33
CA ILE A 114 16.46 19.38 11.90
C ILE A 114 15.20 19.74 12.69
N THR A 115 15.18 20.94 13.20
CA THR A 115 13.99 21.56 13.77
C THR A 115 12.98 21.86 12.66
N SER A 116 11.73 22.13 13.03
CA SER A 116 10.71 22.57 12.05
C SER A 116 11.14 23.84 11.29
N ALA A 117 11.88 24.74 11.94
CA ALA A 117 12.41 25.95 11.32
C ALA A 117 13.54 25.64 10.31
N GLU A 118 14.45 24.74 10.66
CA GLU A 118 15.54 24.32 9.77
C GLU A 118 15.02 23.53 8.58
N PHE A 119 14.04 22.63 8.78
CA PHE A 119 13.40 21.93 7.67
C PHE A 119 12.69 22.89 6.73
N LYS A 120 11.94 23.86 7.27
CA LYS A 120 11.32 24.89 6.44
C LYS A 120 12.37 25.71 5.67
N ALA A 121 13.46 26.08 6.31
CA ALA A 121 14.57 26.79 5.66
C ALA A 121 15.24 25.95 4.56
N LEU A 122 15.35 24.63 4.74
CA LEU A 122 15.77 23.70 3.70
C LEU A 122 14.80 23.78 2.51
N LEU A 123 13.49 23.63 2.73
CA LEU A 123 12.50 23.68 1.66
C LEU A 123 12.47 25.05 0.95
N ASP A 124 12.61 26.16 1.69
CA ASP A 124 12.71 27.53 1.15
C ASP A 124 13.97 27.74 0.31
N ARG A 125 15.07 27.04 0.64
CA ARG A 125 16.33 27.12 -0.11
C ARG A 125 16.32 26.27 -1.38
N GLU A 126 15.79 25.05 -1.31
CA GLU A 126 15.86 24.07 -2.40
C GLU A 126 14.76 24.27 -3.46
N TYR A 127 13.61 24.86 -3.08
CA TYR A 127 12.45 24.93 -3.96
C TYR A 127 11.88 26.33 -4.12
N THR A 128 11.63 26.69 -5.37
CA THR A 128 10.79 27.84 -5.73
C THR A 128 9.34 27.63 -5.28
N LEU A 129 8.55 28.71 -5.18
CA LEU A 129 7.13 28.61 -4.83
C LEU A 129 6.34 27.71 -5.80
N GLU A 130 6.67 27.76 -7.10
CA GLU A 130 6.05 26.91 -8.12
C GLU A 130 6.38 25.43 -7.90
N GLN A 131 7.65 25.10 -7.66
CA GLN A 131 8.06 23.73 -7.34
C GLN A 131 7.41 23.20 -6.07
N LYS A 132 7.27 24.02 -5.03
CA LYS A 132 6.56 23.63 -3.80
C LYS A 132 5.09 23.30 -4.06
N ARG A 133 4.42 24.11 -4.89
CA ARG A 133 3.02 23.85 -5.29
C ARG A 133 2.91 22.56 -6.09
N ALA A 134 3.81 22.34 -7.04
CA ALA A 134 3.85 21.10 -7.83
C ALA A 134 4.10 19.86 -6.95
N ILE A 135 5.09 19.91 -6.04
CA ILE A 135 5.36 18.83 -5.09
C ILE A 135 4.12 18.56 -4.23
N VAL A 136 3.51 19.59 -3.64
CA VAL A 136 2.32 19.40 -2.79
C VAL A 136 1.11 18.91 -3.59
N ALA A 137 0.95 19.31 -4.85
CA ALA A 137 -0.10 18.78 -5.72
C ALA A 137 0.07 17.28 -5.97
N ILE A 138 1.30 16.85 -6.30
CA ILE A 138 1.61 15.43 -6.50
C ILE A 138 1.47 14.65 -5.19
N LEU A 139 2.01 15.16 -4.07
CA LEU A 139 1.90 14.52 -2.77
C LEU A 139 0.44 14.46 -2.28
N SER A 140 -0.40 15.44 -2.60
CA SER A 140 -1.83 15.43 -2.25
C SER A 140 -2.58 14.30 -2.95
N ALA A 141 -2.27 14.05 -4.24
CA ALA A 141 -2.84 12.94 -4.98
C ALA A 141 -2.58 11.59 -4.29
N ILE A 142 -1.35 11.40 -3.79
CA ILE A 142 -0.96 10.18 -3.06
C ILE A 142 -1.49 10.19 -1.63
N GLY A 143 -1.48 11.33 -0.94
CA GLY A 143 -1.97 11.46 0.44
C GLY A 143 -3.47 11.15 0.56
N HIS A 144 -4.26 11.49 -0.46
CA HIS A 144 -5.62 10.98 -0.60
C HIS A 144 -5.65 9.47 -0.85
N GLY A 145 -4.71 8.95 -1.65
CA GLY A 145 -4.46 7.52 -1.82
C GLY A 145 -4.24 6.80 -0.49
N GLU A 146 -3.35 7.28 0.38
CA GLU A 146 -3.04 6.70 1.70
C GLU A 146 -4.28 6.55 2.57
N ALA A 147 -5.13 7.58 2.63
CA ALA A 147 -6.38 7.53 3.38
C ALA A 147 -7.31 6.42 2.86
N TYR A 148 -7.39 6.26 1.53
CA TYR A 148 -8.19 5.20 0.93
C TYR A 148 -7.52 3.83 1.06
N ALA A 149 -6.19 3.73 0.98
CA ALA A 149 -5.44 2.49 1.21
C ALA A 149 -5.75 1.94 2.61
N TRP A 150 -5.74 2.81 3.62
CA TRP A 150 -6.14 2.46 4.97
C TRP A 150 -7.58 1.92 5.02
N LEU A 151 -8.55 2.64 4.44
CA LEU A 151 -9.95 2.24 4.43
C LEU A 151 -10.21 0.93 3.66
N VAL A 152 -9.57 0.77 2.49
CA VAL A 152 -9.72 -0.43 1.67
C VAL A 152 -9.12 -1.63 2.37
N SER A 153 -7.91 -1.52 2.91
CA SER A 153 -7.24 -2.58 3.65
C SER A 153 -8.05 -3.03 4.86
N ALA A 154 -8.61 -2.08 5.62
CA ALA A 154 -9.53 -2.37 6.71
C ALA A 154 -10.80 -3.10 6.23
N SER A 155 -11.40 -2.65 5.13
CA SER A 155 -12.58 -3.29 4.54
C SER A 155 -12.31 -4.69 3.95
N LEU A 156 -11.07 -4.99 3.60
CA LEU A 156 -10.64 -6.25 3.01
C LEU A 156 -10.30 -7.33 4.06
N LEU A 157 -9.97 -6.92 5.30
CA LEU A 157 -9.64 -7.81 6.42
C LEU A 157 -10.66 -8.94 6.69
N PRO A 158 -11.99 -8.71 6.64
CA PRO A 158 -12.97 -9.79 6.82
C PRO A 158 -13.06 -10.75 5.60
N GLU A 159 -12.55 -10.35 4.44
CA GLU A 159 -12.63 -11.12 3.21
C GLU A 159 -11.47 -12.11 3.04
N VAL A 160 -10.29 -11.79 3.58
CA VAL A 160 -9.12 -12.68 3.49
C VAL A 160 -9.25 -13.88 4.42
N HIS A 161 -8.74 -15.02 3.93
CA HIS A 161 -8.67 -16.29 4.64
C HIS A 161 -7.27 -16.52 5.21
N SER A 162 -7.19 -17.34 6.27
CA SER A 162 -6.02 -17.65 7.10
C SER A 162 -5.62 -16.62 8.14
N THR A 163 -4.96 -17.11 9.19
CA THR A 163 -4.33 -16.28 10.22
C THR A 163 -3.20 -15.43 9.63
N GLY A 164 -2.36 -16.01 8.77
CA GLY A 164 -1.23 -15.32 8.16
C GLY A 164 -1.65 -14.19 7.22
N ALA A 165 -2.70 -14.35 6.42
CA ALA A 165 -3.21 -13.28 5.57
C ALA A 165 -3.83 -12.14 6.39
N LYS A 166 -4.57 -12.47 7.45
CA LYS A 166 -5.13 -11.45 8.35
C LYS A 166 -4.03 -10.66 9.04
N ALA A 167 -3.00 -11.33 9.56
CA ALA A 167 -1.83 -10.67 10.12
C ALA A 167 -1.13 -9.77 9.09
N ALA A 168 -0.87 -10.27 7.88
CA ALA A 168 -0.28 -9.49 6.79
C ALA A 168 -1.07 -8.21 6.48
N LEU A 169 -2.38 -8.33 6.32
CA LEU A 169 -3.24 -7.19 6.00
C LEU A 169 -3.41 -6.24 7.20
N THR A 170 -3.37 -6.74 8.44
CA THR A 170 -3.34 -5.90 9.64
C THR A 170 -2.08 -5.03 9.70
N MET A 171 -0.93 -5.54 9.27
CA MET A 171 0.28 -4.71 9.17
C MET A 171 0.14 -3.65 8.09
N GLN A 172 -0.39 -3.99 6.92
CA GLN A 172 -0.68 -2.99 5.89
C GLN A 172 -1.60 -1.87 6.45
N ILE A 173 -2.68 -2.22 7.15
CA ILE A 173 -3.59 -1.23 7.78
C ILE A 173 -2.83 -0.26 8.71
N LEU A 174 -1.88 -0.78 9.49
CA LEU A 174 -1.07 0.04 10.39
C LEU A 174 -0.09 0.93 9.61
N GLU A 175 0.54 0.38 8.58
CA GLU A 175 1.47 1.08 7.69
C GLU A 175 0.76 2.23 6.98
N GLU A 176 -0.41 2.02 6.36
CA GLU A 176 -1.17 3.09 5.67
C GLU A 176 -1.66 4.18 6.63
N ALA A 177 -2.05 3.80 7.86
CA ALA A 177 -2.46 4.77 8.87
C ALA A 177 -1.29 5.71 9.24
N LYS A 178 -0.08 5.14 9.40
CA LYS A 178 1.15 5.91 9.62
C LYS A 178 1.50 6.75 8.40
N HIS A 179 1.43 6.18 7.20
CA HIS A 179 1.69 6.89 5.94
C HIS A 179 0.83 8.13 5.82
N PHE A 180 -0.48 8.00 6.03
CA PHE A 180 -1.41 9.13 5.97
C PHE A 180 -1.04 10.26 6.95
N VAL A 181 -0.76 9.92 8.21
CA VAL A 181 -0.43 10.91 9.24
C VAL A 181 0.90 11.60 8.94
N VAL A 182 1.92 10.83 8.55
CA VAL A 182 3.24 11.35 8.22
C VAL A 182 3.20 12.21 6.95
N MET A 183 2.51 11.76 5.91
CA MET A 183 2.34 12.50 4.65
C MET A 183 1.63 13.84 4.89
N ARG A 184 0.65 13.87 5.80
CA ARG A 184 -0.03 15.11 6.19
C ARG A 184 0.94 16.13 6.81
N GLU A 185 1.80 15.69 7.73
CA GLU A 185 2.81 16.58 8.34
C GLU A 185 3.83 17.08 7.30
N LEU A 186 4.23 16.20 6.37
CA LEU A 186 5.10 16.54 5.24
C LEU A 186 4.51 17.62 4.35
N MET A 187 3.27 17.46 3.88
CA MET A 187 2.62 18.46 3.02
C MET A 187 2.44 19.81 3.72
N LEU A 188 2.09 19.80 5.03
CA LEU A 188 1.94 21.05 5.80
C LEU A 188 3.26 21.82 5.93
N ALA A 189 4.40 21.13 5.99
CA ALA A 189 5.71 21.76 6.12
C ALA A 189 6.11 22.61 4.90
N PHE A 190 5.59 22.30 3.71
CA PHE A 190 5.83 23.09 2.49
C PHE A 190 5.21 24.49 2.55
N GLY A 191 4.26 24.73 3.45
CA GLY A 191 3.67 26.06 3.69
C GLY A 191 2.87 26.61 2.51
N VAL A 192 2.39 25.74 1.61
CA VAL A 192 1.50 26.08 0.50
C VAL A 192 0.13 25.43 0.70
N GLU A 193 -0.87 25.88 -0.05
CA GLU A 193 -2.20 25.28 -0.03
C GLU A 193 -2.16 23.84 -0.52
N ILE A 194 -2.78 22.92 0.23
CA ILE A 194 -2.93 21.52 -0.16
C ILE A 194 -4.18 21.41 -1.05
N PRO A 195 -4.04 21.01 -2.33
CA PRO A 195 -5.18 20.89 -3.23
C PRO A 195 -6.18 19.85 -2.73
N ARG A 196 -7.47 20.13 -2.94
CA ARG A 196 -8.53 19.15 -2.73
C ARG A 196 -8.42 18.02 -3.74
N GLN A 197 -8.77 16.81 -3.31
CA GLN A 197 -8.98 15.64 -4.17
C GLN A 197 -9.71 15.99 -5.48
N SER A 198 -9.07 15.69 -6.60
CA SER A 198 -9.66 15.84 -7.94
C SER A 198 -10.77 14.81 -8.18
N VAL A 199 -11.63 15.08 -9.16
CA VAL A 199 -12.69 14.12 -9.53
C VAL A 199 -12.11 12.79 -10.04
N TRP A 200 -10.94 12.82 -10.68
CA TRP A 200 -10.30 11.61 -11.22
C TRP A 200 -9.71 10.74 -10.12
N GLU A 201 -9.06 11.35 -9.13
CA GLU A 201 -8.63 10.68 -7.90
C GLU A 201 -9.82 10.09 -7.15
N TYR A 202 -10.89 10.88 -6.98
CA TYR A 202 -12.10 10.41 -6.31
C TYR A 202 -12.67 9.17 -7.01
N LEU A 203 -12.84 9.21 -8.33
CA LEU A 203 -13.39 8.07 -9.09
C LEU A 203 -12.51 6.83 -9.01
N LEU A 204 -11.18 6.99 -9.05
CA LEU A 204 -10.20 5.92 -8.90
C LEU A 204 -10.30 5.27 -7.51
N LEU A 205 -10.16 6.09 -6.46
CA LEU A 205 -10.02 5.66 -5.08
C LEU A 205 -11.35 5.14 -4.50
N GLU A 206 -12.45 5.84 -4.77
CA GLU A 206 -13.79 5.38 -4.40
C GLU A 206 -14.19 4.11 -5.17
N GLY A 207 -13.71 3.97 -6.41
CA GLY A 207 -13.85 2.75 -7.21
C GLY A 207 -13.21 1.55 -6.54
N ALA A 208 -11.98 1.71 -6.02
CA ALA A 208 -11.28 0.67 -5.25
C ALA A 208 -12.00 0.34 -3.93
N LEU A 209 -12.52 1.35 -3.23
CA LEU A 209 -13.28 1.14 -1.99
C LEU A 209 -14.60 0.42 -2.21
N LYS A 210 -15.34 0.77 -3.26
CA LYS A 210 -16.61 0.13 -3.62
C LYS A 210 -16.44 -1.23 -4.31
N ALA A 211 -15.20 -1.61 -4.66
CA ALA A 211 -14.93 -2.92 -5.22
C ALA A 211 -15.42 -4.01 -4.27
N LYS A 212 -15.98 -5.08 -4.84
CA LYS A 212 -16.50 -6.22 -4.07
C LYS A 212 -15.50 -7.36 -4.10
N GLY A 213 -15.41 -8.10 -3.01
CA GLY A 213 -14.60 -9.30 -3.05
C GLY A 213 -13.11 -8.97 -3.13
N LEU A 214 -12.39 -9.96 -3.64
CA LEU A 214 -10.97 -9.89 -3.95
C LEU A 214 -10.63 -8.95 -5.13
N ASP A 215 -11.62 -8.32 -5.80
CA ASP A 215 -11.33 -7.25 -6.77
C ASP A 215 -10.78 -5.99 -6.07
N LYS A 216 -10.97 -5.85 -4.74
CA LYS A 216 -10.29 -4.83 -3.92
C LYS A 216 -8.77 -4.93 -4.00
N PHE A 217 -8.20 -6.14 -4.03
CA PHE A 217 -6.76 -6.34 -4.25
C PHE A 217 -6.29 -5.78 -5.59
N PHE A 218 -7.13 -5.82 -6.63
CA PHE A 218 -6.79 -5.18 -7.89
C PHE A 218 -6.82 -3.65 -7.77
N GLY A 219 -7.93 -3.12 -7.22
CA GLY A 219 -8.12 -1.67 -7.11
C GLY A 219 -7.07 -0.99 -6.22
N MET A 220 -6.77 -1.58 -5.05
CA MET A 220 -5.80 -1.02 -4.12
C MET A 220 -4.39 -1.50 -4.42
N ASN A 221 -4.07 -2.75 -4.08
CA ASN A 221 -2.70 -3.28 -4.11
C ASN A 221 -2.05 -3.32 -5.50
N VAL A 222 -2.81 -3.56 -6.56
CA VAL A 222 -2.23 -3.63 -7.92
C VAL A 222 -2.21 -2.26 -8.60
N LEU A 223 -3.25 -1.45 -8.42
CA LEU A 223 -3.40 -0.19 -9.15
C LEU A 223 -2.91 1.01 -8.34
N VAL A 224 -3.54 1.29 -7.20
CA VAL A 224 -3.23 2.47 -6.38
C VAL A 224 -1.83 2.37 -5.76
N GLU A 225 -1.47 1.25 -5.13
CA GLU A 225 -0.12 1.11 -4.53
C GLU A 225 0.98 1.15 -5.58
N SER A 226 0.73 0.68 -6.82
CA SER A 226 1.73 0.79 -7.90
C SER A 226 1.95 2.24 -8.34
N ILE A 227 0.89 3.06 -8.33
CA ILE A 227 1.00 4.50 -8.58
C ILE A 227 1.80 5.13 -7.43
N ALA A 228 1.44 4.84 -6.18
CA ALA A 228 2.13 5.35 -4.99
C ALA A 228 3.61 4.98 -4.99
N LEU A 229 3.92 3.69 -5.14
CA LEU A 229 5.28 3.16 -5.28
C LEU A 229 6.07 3.91 -6.36
N SER A 230 5.47 4.12 -7.54
CA SER A 230 6.17 4.82 -8.63
C SER A 230 6.43 6.29 -8.30
N ILE A 231 5.51 6.97 -7.62
CA ILE A 231 5.72 8.37 -7.23
C ILE A 231 6.78 8.46 -6.13
N PHE A 232 6.75 7.58 -5.12
CA PHE A 232 7.78 7.55 -4.09
C PHE A 232 9.16 7.24 -4.67
N GLY A 233 9.24 6.30 -5.60
CA GLY A 233 10.48 5.99 -6.31
C GLY A 233 11.04 7.18 -7.09
N VAL A 234 10.20 8.08 -7.61
CA VAL A 234 10.64 9.27 -8.35
C VAL A 234 11.01 10.43 -7.40
N LEU A 235 10.22 10.67 -6.35
CA LEU A 235 10.34 11.86 -5.51
C LEU A 235 11.30 11.69 -4.32
N SER A 236 11.60 10.46 -3.91
CA SER A 236 12.38 10.18 -2.69
C SER A 236 13.84 10.64 -2.73
N THR A 237 14.37 10.98 -3.91
CA THR A 237 15.71 11.56 -4.05
C THR A 237 15.72 13.09 -3.97
N LEU A 238 14.55 13.73 -3.92
CA LEU A 238 14.45 15.18 -3.82
C LEU A 238 14.74 15.65 -2.38
N PRO A 239 15.48 16.76 -2.19
CA PRO A 239 15.82 17.27 -0.86
C PRO A 239 14.61 17.42 0.08
N GLY A 240 14.68 16.81 1.26
CA GLY A 240 13.62 16.88 2.27
C GLY A 240 12.43 15.94 2.05
N LEU A 241 12.49 15.08 1.02
CA LEU A 241 11.51 14.03 0.77
C LEU A 241 12.05 12.62 1.07
N ASP A 242 13.16 12.50 1.81
CA ASP A 242 13.85 11.23 2.08
C ASP A 242 12.96 10.18 2.78
N VAL A 243 11.97 10.63 3.55
CA VAL A 243 10.99 9.72 4.18
C VAL A 243 10.27 8.86 3.14
N LEU A 244 10.07 9.34 1.91
CA LEU A 244 9.38 8.59 0.86
C LEU A 244 10.11 7.29 0.49
N ARG A 245 11.41 7.15 0.81
CA ARG A 245 12.12 5.86 0.68
C ARG A 245 11.54 4.78 1.59
N LEU A 246 11.11 5.16 2.79
CA LEU A 246 10.49 4.24 3.75
C LEU A 246 9.09 3.84 3.27
N PHE A 247 8.32 4.78 2.72
CA PHE A 247 7.03 4.49 2.09
C PHE A 247 7.21 3.57 0.89
N HIS A 248 8.20 3.83 0.02
CA HIS A 248 8.53 2.98 -1.13
C HIS A 248 8.82 1.53 -0.72
N LEU A 249 9.58 1.34 0.36
CA LEU A 249 9.84 0.01 0.93
C LEU A 249 8.56 -0.68 1.42
N ASP A 250 7.65 0.05 2.05
CA ASP A 250 6.38 -0.46 2.58
C ASP A 250 5.45 -0.84 1.40
N GLU A 251 5.30 0.04 0.40
CA GLU A 251 4.50 -0.21 -0.80
C GLU A 251 4.98 -1.39 -1.65
N SER A 252 6.28 -1.66 -1.65
CA SER A 252 6.82 -2.86 -2.34
C SER A 252 6.24 -4.17 -1.76
N ARG A 253 5.90 -4.18 -0.46
CA ARG A 253 5.27 -5.33 0.20
C ARG A 253 3.77 -5.33 -0.06
N HIS A 254 3.12 -4.18 0.00
CA HIS A 254 1.68 -4.04 -0.26
C HIS A 254 1.32 -4.49 -1.68
N THR A 255 2.11 -4.08 -2.69
CA THR A 255 1.96 -4.51 -4.09
C THR A 255 2.18 -6.02 -4.29
N ALA A 256 3.05 -6.65 -3.49
CA ALA A 256 3.32 -8.09 -3.55
C ALA A 256 2.25 -8.95 -2.84
N LEU A 257 1.38 -8.35 -2.02
CA LEU A 257 0.40 -9.06 -1.19
C LEU A 257 -0.58 -9.91 -2.02
N PRO A 258 -1.25 -9.40 -3.08
CA PRO A 258 -2.20 -10.20 -3.86
C PRO A 258 -1.58 -11.44 -4.48
N ALA A 259 -0.39 -11.30 -5.07
CA ALA A 259 0.31 -12.40 -5.71
C ALA A 259 0.72 -13.49 -4.71
N ASN A 260 1.11 -13.11 -3.49
CA ASN A 260 1.41 -14.09 -2.45
C ASN A 260 0.13 -14.73 -1.88
N TYR A 261 -0.94 -13.95 -1.71
CA TYR A 261 -2.22 -14.46 -1.22
C TYR A 261 -2.83 -15.48 -2.18
N PHE A 262 -2.86 -15.20 -3.48
CA PHE A 262 -3.43 -16.10 -4.47
C PHE A 262 -2.59 -17.35 -4.78
N LYS A 263 -1.36 -17.46 -4.25
CA LYS A 263 -0.63 -18.74 -4.26
C LYS A 263 -1.26 -19.75 -3.30
N GLU A 264 -1.76 -19.28 -2.17
CA GLU A 264 -2.40 -20.11 -1.14
C GLU A 264 -3.92 -20.21 -1.34
N PHE A 265 -4.54 -19.11 -1.78
CA PHE A 265 -5.98 -19.01 -2.03
C PHE A 265 -6.27 -18.60 -3.49
N PRO A 266 -6.05 -19.49 -4.49
CA PRO A 266 -6.16 -19.12 -5.89
C PRO A 266 -7.55 -18.61 -6.27
N LEU A 267 -7.59 -17.56 -7.07
CA LEU A 267 -8.82 -17.12 -7.74
C LEU A 267 -9.43 -18.28 -8.54
N SER A 268 -10.75 -18.46 -8.43
CA SER A 268 -11.50 -19.43 -9.22
C SER A 268 -11.36 -19.16 -10.73
N LYS A 269 -11.57 -20.18 -11.56
CA LYS A 269 -11.54 -20.03 -13.02
C LYS A 269 -12.49 -18.93 -13.50
N TRP A 270 -13.64 -18.76 -12.85
CA TRP A 270 -14.59 -17.72 -13.17
C TRP A 270 -14.09 -16.34 -12.76
N GLN A 271 -13.54 -16.16 -11.55
CA GLN A 271 -12.97 -14.87 -11.13
C GLN A 271 -11.83 -14.40 -12.05
N LYS A 272 -10.99 -15.33 -12.53
CA LYS A 272 -9.92 -15.03 -13.50
C LYS A 272 -10.45 -14.66 -14.89
N ARG A 273 -11.49 -15.36 -15.37
CA ARG A 273 -11.95 -15.27 -16.78
C ARG A 273 -13.21 -14.43 -16.98
N SER A 274 -13.86 -13.99 -15.91
CA SER A 274 -15.13 -13.26 -15.96
C SER A 274 -15.01 -12.00 -16.83
N PRO A 275 -15.77 -11.88 -17.93
CA PRO A 275 -15.83 -10.65 -18.73
C PRO A 275 -16.29 -9.46 -17.89
N LEU A 276 -17.27 -9.66 -17.00
CA LEU A 276 -17.73 -8.64 -16.07
C LEU A 276 -16.65 -8.23 -15.07
N GLY A 277 -15.84 -9.17 -14.58
CA GLY A 277 -14.66 -8.86 -13.74
C GLY A 277 -13.65 -7.98 -14.48
N ARG A 278 -13.33 -8.32 -15.73
CA ARG A 278 -12.42 -7.53 -16.57
C ARG A 278 -12.94 -6.11 -16.82
N VAL A 279 -14.23 -5.96 -17.15
CA VAL A 279 -14.85 -4.64 -17.33
C VAL A 279 -14.83 -3.83 -16.04
N ARG A 280 -15.14 -4.44 -14.88
CA ARG A 280 -15.08 -3.75 -13.59
C ARG A 280 -13.67 -3.25 -13.28
N ARG A 281 -12.66 -4.10 -13.49
CA ARG A 281 -11.25 -3.76 -13.26
C ARG A 281 -10.74 -2.68 -14.23
N LEU A 282 -11.10 -2.76 -15.51
CA LEU A 282 -10.81 -1.70 -16.48
C LEU A 282 -11.48 -0.37 -16.06
N LYS A 283 -12.76 -0.40 -15.65
CA LYS A 283 -13.46 0.80 -15.18
C LYS A 283 -12.82 1.44 -13.95
N MET A 284 -12.24 0.65 -13.05
CA MET A 284 -11.47 1.18 -11.92
C MET A 284 -10.18 1.87 -12.36
N ALA A 285 -9.51 1.37 -13.40
CA ALA A 285 -8.26 1.94 -13.90
C ALA A 285 -8.44 3.17 -14.83
N LEU A 286 -9.59 3.29 -15.52
CA LEU A 286 -9.82 4.35 -16.51
C LEU A 286 -9.59 5.78 -15.98
N PRO A 287 -10.00 6.16 -14.75
CA PRO A 287 -9.74 7.49 -14.22
C PRO A 287 -8.26 7.87 -14.10
N ALA A 288 -7.34 6.90 -14.08
CA ALA A 288 -5.90 7.18 -14.03
C ALA A 288 -5.39 7.92 -15.29
N LEU A 289 -6.04 7.75 -16.45
CA LEU A 289 -5.63 8.42 -17.68
C LEU A 289 -5.79 9.95 -17.62
N PRO A 290 -6.99 10.50 -17.38
CA PRO A 290 -7.13 11.94 -17.24
C PRO A 290 -6.44 12.47 -15.99
N LEU A 291 -6.20 11.64 -14.96
CA LEU A 291 -5.39 12.03 -13.81
C LEU A 291 -3.93 12.32 -14.20
N ILE A 292 -3.31 11.48 -15.04
CA ILE A 292 -1.95 11.73 -15.54
C ILE A 292 -1.89 13.01 -16.38
N MET A 293 -2.91 13.27 -17.20
CA MET A 293 -3.00 14.53 -17.95
C MET A 293 -3.15 15.74 -17.02
N LEU A 294 -3.89 15.59 -15.92
CA LEU A 294 -4.05 16.65 -14.93
C LEU A 294 -2.72 16.95 -14.20
N LEU A 295 -1.94 15.92 -13.89
CA LEU A 295 -0.65 16.04 -13.21
C LEU A 295 0.49 16.47 -14.15
N GLU A 296 0.26 16.60 -15.46
CA GLU A 296 1.33 16.86 -16.44
C GLU A 296 2.08 18.17 -16.14
N ALA A 297 1.36 19.23 -15.78
CA ALA A 297 1.97 20.52 -15.47
C ALA A 297 2.86 20.46 -14.22
N ASP A 298 2.38 19.84 -13.14
CA ASP A 298 3.12 19.71 -11.88
C ASP A 298 4.35 18.81 -12.05
N LEU A 299 4.22 17.69 -12.77
CA LEU A 299 5.34 16.81 -13.08
C LEU A 299 6.40 17.52 -13.94
N ALA A 300 5.98 18.33 -14.92
CA ALA A 300 6.88 19.09 -15.77
C ALA A 300 7.71 20.12 -15.01
N VAL A 301 7.14 20.78 -13.98
CA VAL A 301 7.86 21.70 -13.09
C VAL A 301 9.02 21.02 -12.38
N LEU A 302 8.90 19.71 -12.12
CA LEU A 302 9.94 18.88 -11.49
C LEU A 302 10.84 18.17 -12.50
N GLY A 303 10.68 18.44 -13.81
CA GLY A 303 11.46 17.80 -14.87
C GLY A 303 11.07 16.34 -15.13
N ILE A 304 9.89 15.91 -14.68
CA ILE A 304 9.38 14.56 -14.88
C ILE A 304 8.41 14.56 -16.06
N ASP A 305 8.68 13.73 -17.07
CA ASP A 305 7.74 13.55 -18.19
C ASP A 305 6.56 12.68 -17.75
N ALA A 306 5.35 13.25 -17.79
CA ALA A 306 4.13 12.58 -17.33
C ALA A 306 3.81 11.29 -18.08
N PHE A 307 4.17 11.17 -19.36
CA PHE A 307 3.88 9.98 -20.16
C PHE A 307 4.96 8.91 -20.00
N ASP A 308 6.23 9.29 -19.76
CA ASP A 308 7.25 8.34 -19.30
C ASP A 308 6.88 7.74 -17.94
N PHE A 309 6.45 8.60 -17.01
CA PHE A 309 5.96 8.18 -15.71
C PHE A 309 4.74 7.25 -15.84
N ALA A 310 3.73 7.64 -16.63
CA ALA A 310 2.56 6.81 -16.86
C ALA A 310 2.91 5.47 -17.53
N GLY A 311 3.86 5.46 -18.47
CA GLY A 311 4.36 4.24 -19.10
C GLY A 311 5.01 3.28 -18.10
N SER A 312 5.88 3.79 -17.21
CA SER A 312 6.48 3.00 -16.12
C SER A 312 5.41 2.41 -15.19
N VAL A 313 4.46 3.24 -14.72
CA VAL A 313 3.33 2.80 -13.88
C VAL A 313 2.52 1.71 -14.57
N MET A 314 2.14 1.92 -15.84
CA MET A 314 1.34 0.96 -16.60
C MET A 314 2.05 -0.39 -16.75
N ARG A 315 3.38 -0.38 -16.96
CA ARG A 315 4.20 -1.60 -16.99
C ARG A 315 4.12 -2.35 -15.67
N LYS A 316 4.31 -1.64 -14.54
CA LYS A 316 4.24 -2.21 -13.18
C LYS A 316 2.85 -2.79 -12.87
N VAL A 317 1.78 -2.03 -13.13
CA VAL A 317 0.38 -2.46 -12.95
C VAL A 317 0.07 -3.70 -13.79
N THR A 318 0.54 -3.72 -15.04
CA THR A 318 0.34 -4.86 -15.96
C THR A 318 1.03 -6.11 -15.44
N HIS A 319 2.31 -5.99 -15.05
CA HIS A 319 3.09 -7.10 -14.50
C HIS A 319 2.44 -7.67 -13.23
N LEU A 320 2.04 -6.83 -12.28
CA LEU A 320 1.35 -7.29 -11.05
C LEU A 320 -0.01 -7.90 -11.34
N SER A 321 -0.76 -7.34 -12.29
CA SER A 321 -2.04 -7.89 -12.72
C SER A 321 -1.90 -9.30 -13.28
N GLU A 322 -0.86 -9.57 -14.05
CA GLU A 322 -0.54 -10.91 -14.56
C GLU A 322 -0.11 -11.85 -13.43
N ARG A 323 0.82 -11.40 -12.58
CA ARG A 323 1.37 -12.19 -11.47
C ARG A 323 0.31 -12.58 -10.43
N ALA A 324 -0.66 -11.71 -10.18
CA ALA A 324 -1.82 -11.99 -9.34
C ALA A 324 -2.92 -12.81 -10.05
N GLY A 325 -2.82 -12.99 -11.37
CA GLY A 325 -3.79 -13.74 -12.18
C GLY A 325 -5.07 -12.97 -12.51
N PHE A 326 -5.05 -11.65 -12.41
CA PHE A 326 -6.14 -10.76 -12.81
C PHE A 326 -6.18 -10.57 -14.33
N LEU A 327 -5.03 -10.43 -14.99
CA LEU A 327 -4.92 -10.19 -16.43
C LEU A 327 -4.20 -11.35 -17.12
N LYS A 328 -4.54 -11.59 -18.39
CA LYS A 328 -3.80 -12.53 -19.24
C LYS A 328 -2.71 -11.78 -20.02
N PRO A 329 -1.55 -12.41 -20.32
CA PRO A 329 -0.48 -11.79 -21.08
C PRO A 329 -0.89 -11.22 -22.46
N VAL A 330 -1.81 -11.89 -23.16
CA VAL A 330 -2.31 -11.40 -24.45
C VAL A 330 -3.15 -10.13 -24.30
N ASP A 331 -3.95 -10.05 -23.23
CA ASP A 331 -4.77 -8.89 -22.93
C ASP A 331 -3.88 -7.70 -22.50
N ALA A 332 -2.76 -7.99 -21.81
CA ALA A 332 -1.75 -7.01 -21.42
C ALA A 332 -1.05 -6.35 -22.61
N ALA A 333 -0.49 -7.14 -23.54
CA ALA A 333 0.19 -6.60 -24.71
C ALA A 333 -0.71 -5.71 -25.57
N GLY A 334 -2.00 -6.06 -25.68
CA GLY A 334 -3.01 -5.24 -26.35
C GLY A 334 -3.26 -3.90 -25.63
N GLN A 335 -3.38 -3.93 -24.31
CA GLN A 335 -3.56 -2.72 -23.49
C GLN A 335 -2.35 -1.78 -23.57
N THR A 336 -1.14 -2.31 -23.40
CA THR A 336 0.12 -1.56 -23.51
C THR A 336 0.22 -0.83 -24.85
N ARG A 337 -0.07 -1.52 -25.96
CA ARG A 337 -0.06 -0.91 -27.29
C ARG A 337 -1.10 0.19 -27.44
N PHE A 338 -2.33 -0.05 -26.97
CA PHE A 338 -3.40 0.93 -27.02
C PHE A 338 -3.04 2.21 -26.26
N PHE A 339 -2.58 2.09 -25.02
CA PHE A 339 -2.22 3.26 -24.21
C PHE A 339 -1.02 4.02 -24.77
N ASN A 340 -0.01 3.31 -25.29
CA ASN A 340 1.14 3.95 -25.91
C ASN A 340 0.70 4.76 -27.16
N GLN A 341 -0.25 4.25 -27.94
CA GLN A 341 -0.84 5.00 -29.06
C GLN A 341 -1.60 6.24 -28.59
N VAL A 342 -2.39 6.12 -27.51
CA VAL A 342 -3.12 7.26 -26.92
C VAL A 342 -2.15 8.35 -26.46
N PHE A 343 -1.08 7.99 -25.74
CA PHE A 343 -0.07 8.95 -25.27
C PHE A 343 0.65 9.62 -26.43
N ASN A 344 1.04 8.87 -27.46
CA ASN A 344 1.67 9.44 -28.65
C ASN A 344 0.72 10.35 -29.44
N ALA A 345 -0.57 10.00 -29.53
CA ALA A 345 -1.56 10.83 -30.20
C ALA A 345 -1.77 12.14 -29.45
N TYR A 346 -1.86 12.08 -28.12
CA TYR A 346 -1.94 13.28 -27.27
C TYR A 346 -0.69 14.15 -27.43
N CYS A 347 0.50 13.59 -27.25
CA CYS A 347 1.76 14.33 -27.39
C CYS A 347 1.94 14.93 -28.78
N LYS A 348 1.51 14.24 -29.84
CA LYS A 348 1.54 14.79 -31.21
C LYS A 348 0.63 16.02 -31.35
N ALA A 349 -0.49 16.07 -30.62
CA ALA A 349 -1.42 17.18 -30.64
C ALA A 349 -0.98 18.35 -29.75
N THR A 350 -0.31 18.08 -28.63
CA THR A 350 -0.01 19.09 -27.60
C THR A 350 1.44 19.55 -27.54
N ARG A 351 2.40 18.74 -28.01
CA ARG A 351 3.84 19.00 -27.89
C ARG A 351 4.46 19.28 -29.27
N PRO A 352 4.90 20.53 -29.54
CA PRO A 352 5.56 20.86 -30.80
C PRO A 352 6.78 19.98 -31.06
N GLY A 353 6.84 19.36 -32.24
CA GLY A 353 7.98 18.53 -32.64
C GLY A 353 7.98 17.10 -32.07
N HIS A 354 6.90 16.65 -31.42
CA HIS A 354 6.79 15.28 -30.90
C HIS A 354 7.08 14.23 -31.99
N ARG A 355 7.95 13.28 -31.66
CA ARG A 355 8.22 12.07 -32.45
C ARG A 355 7.72 10.88 -31.68
N TYR A 356 7.28 9.86 -32.42
CA TYR A 356 6.83 8.61 -31.81
C TYR A 356 7.87 8.09 -30.80
N LYS A 357 7.42 7.83 -29.57
CA LYS A 357 8.22 7.30 -28.46
C LYS A 357 7.47 6.13 -27.84
N ASP A 358 8.15 5.05 -27.52
CA ASP A 358 7.54 3.99 -26.71
C ASP A 358 7.66 4.32 -25.23
N PHE A 359 6.60 4.92 -24.69
CA PHE A 359 6.55 5.31 -23.27
C PHE A 359 6.57 4.10 -22.33
N MET A 360 6.19 2.92 -22.81
CA MET A 360 6.07 1.71 -21.98
C MET A 360 7.43 1.11 -21.60
N LEU A 361 8.52 1.59 -22.23
CA LEU A 361 9.90 1.21 -21.95
C LEU A 361 10.59 2.17 -20.97
N SER A 362 9.96 3.29 -20.60
CA SER A 362 10.56 4.29 -19.72
C SER A 362 10.70 3.76 -18.30
N GLU A 363 11.84 3.99 -17.65
CA GLU A 363 12.02 3.79 -16.21
C GLU A 363 12.19 5.16 -15.57
N THR A 364 11.37 5.45 -14.57
CA THR A 364 11.29 6.76 -13.92
C THR A 364 11.73 6.73 -12.48
N THR A 365 11.88 5.55 -11.88
CA THR A 365 12.39 5.39 -10.52
C THR A 365 13.79 6.00 -10.42
N ALA A 366 13.96 6.91 -9.46
CA ALA A 366 15.21 7.60 -9.20
C ALA A 366 15.96 6.91 -8.06
N GLY A 367 17.25 6.66 -8.25
CA GLY A 367 18.12 6.08 -7.22
C GLY A 367 18.32 4.57 -7.30
N GLU A 368 19.52 4.11 -6.93
CA GLU A 368 19.91 2.69 -7.02
C GLU A 368 19.18 1.81 -5.99
N ALA A 369 18.91 2.35 -4.80
CA ALA A 369 18.24 1.63 -3.73
C ALA A 369 16.78 1.38 -4.09
N GLU A 370 16.09 2.40 -4.60
CA GLU A 370 14.72 2.36 -5.07
C GLU A 370 14.59 1.37 -6.25
N LEU A 371 15.53 1.41 -7.20
CA LEU A 371 15.59 0.41 -8.29
C LEU A 371 15.86 -1.02 -7.78
N ALA A 372 16.62 -1.20 -6.69
CA ALA A 372 16.82 -2.51 -6.10
C ALA A 372 15.53 -3.06 -5.47
N VAL A 373 14.77 -2.20 -4.78
CA VAL A 373 13.44 -2.54 -4.23
C VAL A 373 12.48 -2.95 -5.34
N GLU A 374 12.43 -2.19 -6.43
CA GLU A 374 11.57 -2.51 -7.56
C GLU A 374 12.00 -3.79 -8.29
N ARG A 375 13.30 -4.06 -8.41
CA ARG A 375 13.78 -5.35 -8.94
C ARG A 375 13.38 -6.53 -8.05
N GLU A 376 13.37 -6.37 -6.72
CA GLU A 376 12.83 -7.42 -5.81
C GLU A 376 11.32 -7.62 -6.04
N ALA A 377 10.56 -6.53 -6.19
CA ALA A 377 9.11 -6.56 -6.33
C ALA A 377 8.66 -7.10 -7.70
N PHE A 378 9.31 -6.69 -8.79
CA PHE A 378 8.87 -6.94 -10.17
C PHE A 378 9.82 -7.85 -10.98
N GLY A 379 11.02 -8.16 -10.49
CA GLY A 379 12.08 -8.83 -11.25
C GLY A 379 12.86 -7.88 -12.18
N ASP A 380 13.82 -8.39 -12.95
CA ASP A 380 14.50 -7.62 -14.01
C ASP A 380 13.55 -7.41 -15.21
N VAL A 381 12.66 -6.44 -15.08
CA VAL A 381 11.67 -6.08 -16.11
C VAL A 381 12.34 -5.48 -17.37
N SER A 382 13.63 -5.14 -17.31
CA SER A 382 14.42 -4.61 -18.44
C SER A 382 14.73 -5.64 -19.53
N THR A 383 14.42 -6.93 -19.32
CA THR A 383 14.74 -8.01 -20.26
C THR A 383 13.56 -8.55 -21.05
N ALA A 384 12.34 -8.03 -20.83
CA ALA A 384 11.16 -8.40 -21.59
C ALA A 384 10.86 -7.36 -22.69
N ALA A 385 11.78 -7.24 -23.65
CA ALA A 385 11.56 -6.56 -24.93
C ALA A 385 11.77 -7.57 -26.08
#